data_AF-A0A6P5EXD9-F1
#
_entry.id   AF-A0A6P5EXD9-F1
#
_cell.length_a   1.000
_cell.length_b   1.000
_cell.length_c   1.000
_cell.angle_alpha   90.00
_cell.angle_beta   90.00
_cell.angle_gamma   90.00
#
_symmetry.space_group_name_H-M   'P 1'
#
loop_
_entity.id
_entity.type
_entity.pdbx_description
1 polymer ?
#
loop_
_entity_poly.entity_id
_entity_poly.type
_entity_poly.pdbx_seq_one_letter_code
_entity_poly.pdbx_strand_id
1 'polypeptide(L)'
;MTNSSEDIAATQRAQDFQFGWFIDPLVFGDYPISMRTRVKNRLPRFTGDESALIKRSLDFVEISHYTTYYAQKSSIDIIGELLNDTLADSGAATLS
;
A
#
# COMPACT_ATOMS: atom_id res chain seq x y z
N MET A 1 12.03 -18.56 -2.86
CA MET A 1 10.68 -18.20 -2.40
C MET A 1 10.46 -18.88 -1.06
N THR A 2 10.53 -18.13 0.05
CA THR A 2 10.25 -18.66 1.38
C THR A 2 8.81 -18.30 1.73
N ASN A 3 7.98 -19.31 2.01
CA ASN A 3 6.62 -19.13 2.56
C ASN A 3 6.70 -18.81 4.06
N SER A 4 7.59 -17.89 4.45
CA SER A 4 7.69 -17.48 5.85
C SER A 4 6.56 -16.50 6.15
N SER A 5 6.06 -16.51 7.39
CA SER A 5 4.98 -15.59 7.81
C SER A 5 5.37 -14.11 7.64
N GLU A 6 6.66 -13.80 7.78
CA GLU A 6 7.19 -12.45 7.57
C GLU A 6 7.17 -12.02 6.09
N ASP A 7 7.47 -12.93 5.17
CA ASP A 7 7.45 -12.67 3.73
C ASP A 7 6.01 -12.46 3.24
N ILE A 8 5.06 -13.23 3.76
CA ILE A 8 3.62 -13.06 3.49
C ILE A 8 3.16 -11.69 4.00
N ALA A 9 3.53 -11.31 5.22
CA ALA A 9 3.18 -10.01 5.79
C ALA A 9 3.84 -8.85 5.00
N ALA A 10 5.07 -9.02 4.51
CA ALA A 10 5.72 -8.02 3.66
C ALA A 10 5.03 -7.87 2.30
N THR A 11 4.62 -8.99 1.69
CA THR A 11 3.89 -9.01 0.42
C THR A 11 2.54 -8.32 0.55
N GLN A 12 1.77 -8.63 1.60
CA GLN A 12 0.48 -7.98 1.87
C GLN A 12 0.65 -6.47 2.03
N ARG A 13 1.67 -6.02 2.77
CA ARG A 13 1.94 -4.59 2.91
C ARG A 13 2.29 -3.92 1.60
N ALA A 14 3.10 -4.55 0.75
CA ALA A 14 3.41 -3.99 -0.57
C ALA A 14 2.12 -3.81 -1.40
N GLN A 15 1.21 -4.78 -1.36
CA GLN A 15 -0.10 -4.69 -2.01
C GLN A 15 -0.98 -3.58 -1.42
N ASP A 16 -1.01 -3.45 -0.10
CA ASP A 16 -1.77 -2.39 0.58
C ASP A 16 -1.26 -1.00 0.18
N PHE A 17 0.06 -0.81 0.06
CA PHE A 17 0.65 0.47 -0.36
C PHE A 17 0.51 0.74 -1.87
N GLN A 18 0.41 -0.29 -2.70
CA GLN A 18 0.28 -0.14 -4.15
C GLN A 18 -1.18 0.04 -4.61
N PHE A 19 -2.11 -0.72 -4.02
CA PHE A 19 -3.52 -0.74 -4.42
C PHE A 19 -4.45 -0.34 -3.27
N GLY A 20 -4.22 -0.88 -2.07
CA GLY A 20 -5.05 -0.63 -0.89
C GLY A 20 -5.15 0.84 -0.51
N TRP A 21 -4.11 1.64 -0.78
CA TRP A 21 -4.11 3.09 -0.54
C TRP A 21 -5.37 3.75 -1.12
N PHE A 22 -5.71 3.44 -2.37
CA PHE A 22 -6.82 4.10 -3.06
C PHE A 22 -8.11 3.30 -2.98
N ILE A 23 -8.02 1.97 -3.07
CA ILE A 23 -9.20 1.11 -3.16
C ILE A 23 -9.89 0.96 -1.80
N ASP A 24 -9.15 0.81 -0.69
CA ASP A 24 -9.77 0.58 0.61
C ASP A 24 -10.62 1.78 1.09
N PRO A 25 -10.18 3.04 0.94
CA PRO A 25 -11.06 4.18 1.22
C PRO A 25 -12.35 4.18 0.40
N LEU A 26 -12.27 3.80 -0.88
CA LEU A 26 -13.42 3.79 -1.78
C LEU A 26 -14.41 2.66 -1.46
N VAL A 27 -13.93 1.52 -0.98
CA VAL A 27 -14.76 0.33 -0.69
C VAL A 27 -15.22 0.28 0.78
N PHE A 28 -14.33 0.65 1.71
CA PHE A 28 -14.53 0.49 3.15
C PHE A 28 -14.68 1.82 3.88
N GLY A 29 -14.27 2.93 3.28
CA GLY A 29 -14.34 4.28 3.86
C GLY A 29 -13.12 4.68 4.68
N ASP A 30 -12.06 3.86 4.73
CA ASP A 30 -10.83 4.17 5.48
C ASP A 30 -9.61 3.45 4.86
N TYR A 31 -8.40 3.91 5.21
CA TYR A 31 -7.15 3.33 4.73
C TYR A 31 -6.83 1.96 5.37
N PRO A 32 -6.03 1.11 4.70
CA PRO A 32 -5.60 -0.18 5.25
C PRO A 32 -4.88 -0.02 6.60
N ILE A 33 -5.11 -0.98 7.51
CA ILE A 33 -4.54 -0.96 8.88
C ILE A 33 -3.00 -0.89 8.84
N SER A 34 -2.37 -1.59 7.90
CA SER A 34 -0.92 -1.61 7.70
C SER A 34 -0.36 -0.21 7.41
N MET A 35 -1.01 0.55 6.53
CA MET A 35 -0.65 1.92 6.18
C MET A 35 -0.86 2.87 7.37
N ARG A 36 -2.01 2.80 8.05
CA ARG A 36 -2.27 3.65 9.23
C ARG A 36 -1.23 3.44 10.34
N THR A 37 -0.78 2.20 10.51
CA THR A 37 0.21 1.83 11.53
C THR A 37 1.62 2.34 11.21
N ARG A 38 2.00 2.34 9.92
CA ARG A 38 3.35 2.75 9.46
C ARG A 38 3.46 4.25 9.19
N VAL A 39 2.52 4.81 8.43
CA VAL A 39 2.55 6.21 7.96
C VAL A 39 2.09 7.19 9.06
N LYS A 40 1.27 6.71 10.00
CA LYS A 40 0.81 7.43 11.19
C LYS A 40 0.34 8.86 10.87
N ASN A 41 1.06 9.87 11.36
CA ASN A 41 0.66 11.28 11.29
C ASN A 41 0.77 11.88 9.89
N ARG A 42 1.51 11.22 8.97
CA ARG A 42 1.60 11.66 7.58
C ARG A 42 0.37 11.27 6.76
N LEU A 43 -0.48 10.38 7.29
CA LEU A 43 -1.70 9.93 6.64
C LEU A 43 -2.90 10.69 7.23
N PRO A 44 -3.62 11.50 6.42
CA PRO A 44 -4.86 12.13 6.86
C PRO A 44 -5.86 11.06 7.34
N ARG A 45 -6.64 11.38 8.36
CA ARG A 45 -7.73 10.52 8.81
C ARG A 45 -9.05 11.10 8.33
N PHE A 46 -9.88 10.26 7.73
CA PHE A 46 -11.24 10.65 7.40
C PHE A 46 -12.06 10.80 8.69
N THR A 47 -12.84 11.86 8.74
CA THR A 47 -13.95 11.99 9.69
C THR A 47 -15.08 11.01 9.34
N GLY A 48 -16.03 10.80 10.25
CA GLY A 48 -17.16 9.90 9.99
C GLY A 48 -17.97 10.28 8.75
N ASP A 49 -18.16 11.57 8.52
CA ASP A 49 -18.91 12.10 7.38
C ASP A 49 -18.14 11.93 6.07
N GLU A 50 -16.83 12.18 6.06
CA GLU A 50 -15.96 11.96 4.90
C GLU A 50 -15.88 10.48 4.54
N SER A 51 -15.76 9.60 5.54
CA SER A 51 -15.76 8.14 5.35
C SER A 51 -17.05 7.67 4.69
N ALA A 52 -18.20 8.18 5.15
CA ALA A 52 -19.50 7.85 4.58
C ALA A 52 -19.66 8.36 3.14
N LEU A 53 -19.10 9.53 2.82
CA LEU A 53 -19.11 10.09 1.48
C LEU A 53 -18.29 9.25 0.49
N ILE A 54 -17.09 8.83 0.89
CA ILE A 54 -16.13 8.15 0.01
C ILE A 54 -16.51 6.67 -0.20
N LYS A 55 -17.05 5.99 0.81
CA LYS A 55 -17.39 4.56 0.77
C LYS A 55 -18.41 4.16 -0.32
N ARG A 56 -19.14 5.13 -0.86
CA ARG A 56 -20.16 4.89 -1.89
C ARG A 56 -19.99 5.81 -3.11
N SER A 57 -18.83 6.44 -3.25
CA SER A 57 -18.56 7.36 -4.36
C SER A 57 -18.11 6.66 -5.65
N LEU A 58 -18.14 5.32 -5.69
CA LEU A 58 -17.53 4.52 -6.75
C LEU A 58 -18.54 3.54 -7.33
N ASP A 59 -18.96 3.80 -8.57
CA ASP A 59 -19.86 2.91 -9.32
C ASP A 59 -19.08 1.86 -10.14
N PHE A 60 -17.86 2.17 -10.57
CA PHE A 60 -16.98 1.28 -11.34
C PHE A 60 -15.49 1.65 -11.18
N VAL A 61 -14.59 0.66 -11.25
CA VAL A 61 -13.13 0.85 -11.26
C VAL A 61 -12.56 0.20 -12.52
N GLU A 62 -11.84 1.00 -13.32
CA GLU A 62 -11.02 0.48 -14.41
C GLU A 62 -9.55 0.38 -13.97
N ILE A 63 -8.96 -0.80 -14.09
CA ILE A 63 -7.56 -1.03 -13.74
C ILE A 63 -6.73 -1.02 -15.02
N SER A 64 -5.96 0.04 -15.24
CA SER A 64 -5.04 0.11 -16.37
C SER A 64 -3.82 -0.79 -16.12
N HIS A 65 -3.81 -1.97 -16.75
CA HIS A 65 -2.76 -2.97 -16.56
C HIS A 65 -1.67 -2.85 -17.65
N TYR A 66 -0.55 -2.21 -17.30
CA TYR A 66 0.56 -1.99 -18.23
C TYR A 66 1.76 -2.93 -18.02
N THR A 67 2.03 -3.38 -16.79
CA THR A 67 3.24 -4.16 -16.45
C THR A 67 3.04 -4.93 -15.14
N THR A 68 3.59 -6.14 -15.05
CA THR A 68 3.60 -6.97 -13.82
C THR A 68 4.96 -6.83 -13.13
N TYR A 69 4.99 -6.37 -11.88
CA TYR A 69 6.22 -6.22 -11.11
C TYR A 69 6.44 -7.43 -10.17
N TYR A 70 7.70 -7.87 -10.03
CA TYR A 70 8.09 -8.93 -9.10
C TYR A 70 8.66 -8.30 -7.82
N ALA A 71 8.06 -8.59 -6.66
CA ALA A 71 8.51 -8.09 -5.36
C ALA A 71 9.47 -9.09 -4.69
N GLN A 72 10.65 -8.63 -4.29
CA GLN A 72 11.64 -9.43 -3.54
C GLN A 72 12.16 -8.65 -2.30
N LYS A 73 12.50 -9.37 -1.23
CA LYS A 73 13.15 -8.78 -0.05
C LYS A 73 14.63 -8.53 -0.37
N SER A 74 15.04 -7.26 -0.40
CA SER A 74 16.45 -6.86 -0.56
C SER A 74 17.06 -6.53 0.80
N SER A 75 18.20 -7.15 1.13
CA SER A 75 19.00 -6.84 2.32
C SER A 75 20.10 -5.81 2.01
N ILE A 76 19.75 -4.70 1.34
CA ILE A 76 20.69 -3.61 1.04
C ILE A 76 20.04 -2.28 1.41
N ASP A 77 20.40 -1.78 2.59
CA ASP A 77 19.92 -0.51 3.19
C ASP A 77 20.40 0.76 2.44
N ILE A 78 21.15 0.62 1.36
CA ILE A 78 21.72 1.76 0.61
C ILE A 78 20.71 2.35 -0.40
N ILE A 79 19.66 1.60 -0.79
CA ILE A 79 18.68 2.04 -1.80
C ILE A 79 17.51 2.84 -1.19
N GLY A 80 17.23 2.68 0.11
CA GLY A 80 16.09 3.31 0.79
C GLY A 80 16.18 4.83 0.92
N GLU A 81 17.39 5.41 0.89
CA GLU A 81 17.58 6.87 0.97
C GLU A 81 17.50 7.56 -0.40
N LEU A 82 17.65 6.80 -1.49
CA LEU A 82 17.67 7.31 -2.87
C LEU A 82 16.32 7.17 -3.59
N LEU A 83 15.45 6.24 -3.18
CA LEU A 83 14.15 6.00 -3.80
C LEU A 83 12.99 6.44 -2.90
N ASN A 84 12.34 7.52 -3.34
CA ASN A 84 11.00 8.02 -3.03
C ASN A 84 10.24 7.27 -1.92
N ASP A 85 10.03 7.95 -0.80
CA ASP A 85 9.41 7.58 0.48
C ASP A 85 8.46 6.36 0.51
N THR A 86 7.60 6.16 -0.49
CA THR A 86 6.66 5.03 -0.58
C THR A 86 7.34 3.66 -0.62
N LEU A 87 8.47 3.55 -1.32
CA LEU A 87 9.21 2.28 -1.43
C LEU A 87 9.90 1.94 -0.10
N ALA A 88 10.49 2.94 0.55
CA ALA A 88 11.07 2.82 1.89
C ALA A 88 10.01 2.39 2.93
N ASP A 89 8.82 3.00 2.89
CA ASP A 89 7.71 2.69 3.80
C ASP A 89 7.09 1.29 3.55
N SER A 90 7.17 0.79 2.31
CA SER A 90 6.73 -0.57 1.96
C SER A 90 7.72 -1.65 2.45
N GLY A 91 9.02 -1.36 2.45
CA GLY A 91 10.09 -2.30 2.77
C GLY A 91 10.26 -3.43 1.74
N ALA A 92 9.86 -3.20 0.49
CA ALA A 92 9.98 -4.17 -0.61
C ALA A 92 10.82 -3.58 -1.76
N ALA A 93 11.69 -4.41 -2.36
CA ALA A 93 12.38 -4.04 -3.59
C ALA A 93 11.58 -4.56 -4.80
N THR A 94 11.15 -3.65 -5.66
CA THR A 94 10.47 -3.95 -6.92
C THR A 94 11.47 -3.87 -8.07
N LEU A 95 11.61 -4.95 -8.85
CA LEU A 95 12.40 -4.95 -10.09
C LEU A 95 11.45 -4.97 -11.29
N SER A 96 11.74 -4.16 -12.31
CA SER A 96 11.08 -4.18 -13.63
C SER A 96 11.59 -5.31 -14.51
#